data_AF-A0A522T2V9-F1
#
_entry.id   AF-A0A522T2V9-F1
#
_cell.length_a   1.000
_cell.length_b   1.000
_cell.length_c   1.000
_cell.angle_alpha   90.00
_cell.angle_beta   90.00
_cell.angle_gamma   90.00
#
_symmetry.space_group_name_H-M   'P 1'
#
loop_
_entity.id
_entity.type
_entity.pdbx_description
1 polymer ?
#
loop_
_entity_poly.entity_id
_entity_poly.type
_entity_poly.pdbx_seq_one_letter_code
_entity_poly.pdbx_strand_id
1 'polypeptide(L)' 'SQHIAVLRHAGLIRERRAGRHINYSVDPDGLRPLFDWITRYKAFWPARIEKLQDLLKEMDQ' A
#
# COMPACT_ATOMS: atom_id res chain seq x y z
N SER A 1 -8.40 -15.14 -15.13
CA SER A 1 -8.16 -15.48 -13.71
C SER A 1 -6.70 -15.57 -13.28
N GLN A 2 -5.72 -15.20 -14.11
CA GLN A 2 -4.29 -15.28 -13.76
C GLN A 2 -3.90 -14.31 -12.63
N HIS A 3 -4.44 -13.08 -12.63
CA HIS A 3 -4.14 -12.10 -11.57
C HIS A 3 -4.60 -12.53 -10.18
N ILE A 4 -5.79 -13.14 -10.06
CA ILE A 4 -6.28 -13.65 -8.77
C ILE A 4 -5.40 -14.79 -8.24
N ALA A 5 -4.95 -15.69 -9.12
CA ALA A 5 -4.04 -16.78 -8.73
C ALA A 5 -2.71 -16.23 -8.19
N VAL A 6 -2.13 -15.23 -8.86
CA VAL A 6 -0.89 -14.56 -8.42
C VAL A 6 -1.09 -13.84 -7.08
N LEU A 7 -2.17 -13.06 -6.94
CA LEU A 7 -2.48 -12.34 -5.71
C LEU A 7 -2.72 -13.30 -4.53
N ARG A 8 -3.38 -14.43 -4.78
CA ARG A 8 -3.59 -15.47 -3.78
C ARG A 8 -2.27 -16.14 -3.38
N HIS A 9 -1.44 -16.48 -4.35
CA HIS A 9 -0.15 -17.13 -4.09
C HIS A 9 0.79 -16.21 -3.29
N ALA A 10 0.72 -14.91 -3.54
CA ALA A 10 1.43 -13.89 -2.77
C ALA A 10 0.81 -13.61 -1.38
N GLY A 11 -0.29 -14.28 -1.01
CA GLY A 11 -0.96 -14.09 0.29
C GLY A 11 -1.72 -12.76 0.43
N LEU A 12 -1.95 -12.03 -0.66
CA LEU A 12 -2.54 -10.68 -0.63
C LEU A 12 -4.08 -10.70 -0.59
N ILE A 13 -4.69 -11.84 -0.88
CA ILE A 13 -6.15 -12.00 -0.91
C ILE A 13 -6.56 -13.32 -0.25
N ARG A 14 -7.75 -13.30 0.37
CA ARG A 14 -8.41 -14.47 0.96
C ARG A 14 -9.58 -14.92 0.09
N GLU A 15 -9.81 -16.23 0.09
CA GLU A 15 -10.93 -16.87 -0.59
C GLU A 15 -11.98 -17.29 0.45
N ARG A 16 -13.24 -16.92 0.23
CA ARG A 16 -14.38 -17.45 0.98
C ARG A 16 -15.40 -18.05 0.02
N ARG A 17 -15.63 -19.35 0.15
CA ARG A 17 -16.68 -20.05 -0.61
C ARG A 17 -18.05 -19.76 0.00
N ALA A 18 -18.97 -19.31 -0.84
CA ALA A 18 -20.37 -19.04 -0.52
C ALA A 18 -21.27 -19.82 -1.49
N GLY A 19 -21.45 -21.11 -1.21
CA GLY A 19 -22.21 -22.02 -2.07
C GLY A 19 -21.55 -22.18 -3.44
N ARG A 20 -22.23 -21.71 -4.50
CA ARG A 20 -21.75 -21.74 -5.88
C ARG A 20 -20.79 -20.60 -6.23
N HIS A 21 -20.62 -19.63 -5.35
CA HIS A 21 -19.75 -18.47 -5.57
C HIS A 21 -18.49 -18.53 -4.72
N ILE A 22 -17.42 -17.96 -5.27
CA ILE A 22 -16.15 -17.77 -4.58
C ILE A 22 -15.94 -16.27 -4.44
N ASN A 23 -15.97 -15.78 -3.19
CA ASN A 23 -15.74 -14.39 -2.88
C ASN A 23 -14.27 -14.18 -2.54
N TYR A 24 -13.63 -13.26 -3.25
CA TYR A 24 -12.26 -12.84 -2.98
C TYR A 24 -12.27 -11.51 -2.24
N SER A 25 -11.55 -11.43 -1.14
CA SER A 25 -11.33 -10.18 -0.41
C SER A 25 -9.85 -9.96 -0.17
N VAL A 26 -9.43 -8.71 -0.02
CA VAL A 26 -8.06 -8.39 0.35
C VAL A 26 -7.73 -8.95 1.74
N ASP A 27 -6.52 -9.46 1.91
CA ASP A 27 -6.00 -9.84 3.22
C ASP A 27 -5.24 -8.65 3.85
N PRO A 28 -5.74 -8.06 4.96
CA PRO A 28 -5.04 -7.02 5.69
C PRO A 28 -3.67 -7.50 6.20
N ASP A 29 -3.54 -8.77 6.56
CA ASP A 29 -2.29 -9.34 7.08
C ASP A 29 -1.28 -9.51 5.94
N GLY A 30 -1.75 -9.90 4.75
CA GLY A 30 -0.93 -10.01 3.54
C GLY A 30 -0.37 -8.66 3.07
N LEU A 31 -1.11 -7.57 3.29
CA LEU A 31 -0.66 -6.22 2.96
C LEU A 31 0.20 -5.56 4.04
N ARG A 32 0.29 -6.15 5.23
CA ARG A 32 0.99 -5.56 6.37
C ARG A 32 2.47 -5.22 6.08
N PRO A 33 3.26 -6.07 5.40
CA PRO A 33 4.65 -5.73 5.05
C PRO A 33 4.76 -4.48 4.16
N LEU A 34 3.81 -4.29 3.24
CA LEU A 34 3.76 -3.10 2.40
C LEU A 34 3.41 -1.86 3.23
N PHE A 35 2.42 -1.97 4.11
CA PHE A 35 2.06 -0.87 5.02
C PHE A 35 3.21 -0.51 5.97
N ASP A 36 3.94 -1.49 6.51
CA ASP A 36 5.10 -1.27 7.37
C ASP A 36 6.26 -0.62 6.60
N TRP A 37 6.45 -1.00 5.33
CA TRP A 37 7.38 -0.32 4.44
C TRP A 37 6.96 1.13 4.22
N ILE A 38 5.73 1.39 3.74
CA ILE A 38 5.22 2.75 3.50
C ILE A 38 5.31 3.60 4.77
N THR A 39 4.97 3.05 5.93
CA THR A 39 5.01 3.78 7.22
C THR A 39 6.43 4.18 7.60
N ARG A 40 7.42 3.31 7.36
CA ARG A 40 8.84 3.69 7.53
C ARG A 40 9.21 4.87 6.64
N TYR A 41 8.78 4.89 5.39
CA TYR A 41 9.07 6.00 4.47
C TYR A 41 8.27 7.27 4.80
N LYS A 42 7.06 7.16 5.33
CA LYS A 42 6.25 8.29 5.78
C LYS A 42 6.94 9.11 6.86
N ALA A 43 7.74 8.51 7.73
CA ALA A 43 8.51 9.26 8.74
C ALA A 43 9.53 10.25 8.11
N PHE A 44 10.01 9.95 6.89
CA PHE A 44 10.99 10.79 6.19
C PHE A 44 10.36 11.85 5.29
N TRP A 45 9.06 11.74 5.00
CA TRP A 45 8.37 12.60 4.04
C TRP A 45 8.12 14.04 4.54
N PRO A 46 7.73 14.28 5.82
CA PRO A 46 7.45 15.62 6.33
C PRO A 46 8.63 16.57 6.17
N ALA A 47 9.82 16.17 6.65
CA ALA A 47 11.02 16.99 6.56
C ALA A 47 11.47 17.28 5.11
N ARG A 48 11.16 16.37 4.17
CA ARG A 48 11.46 16.58 2.74
C ARG A 48 10.47 17.54 2.09
N ILE A 49 9.21 17.50 2.50
CA ILE A 49 8.17 18.43 2.03
C ILE A 49 8.38 19.82 2.62
N GLU A 50 8.73 19.95 3.90
CA GLU A 50 9.08 21.23 4.51
C GLU A 50 10.26 21.89 3.79
N LYS A 51 11.35 21.16 3.56
CA LYS A 51 12.49 21.67 2.78
C LYS A 51 12.13 22.11 1.36
N LEU A 52 11.21 21.38 0.71
CA LEU A 52 10.73 21.75 -0.61
C LEU A 52 9.89 23.04 -0.56
N GLN A 53 9.06 23.20 0.47
CA GLN A 53 8.29 24.43 0.69
C GLN A 53 9.20 25.63 0.96
N ASP A 54 10.27 25.44 1.74
CA ASP A 54 11.22 26.51 2.02
C ASP A 54 12.01 26.94 0.77
N LEU A 55 12.46 25.97 -0.04
CA LEU A 55 13.08 26.25 -1.34
C LEU A 55 12.13 27.03 -2.28
N LEU A 56 10.85 26.63 -2.34
CA LEU A 56 9.85 27.32 -3.16
C LEU A 56 9.65 28.77 -2.70
N LYS A 57 9.62 29.03 -1.39
CA LYS A 57 9.51 30.40 -0.85
C LYS A 57 10.75 31.26 -1.16
N GLU A 58 11.95 30.67 -1.16
CA GLU A 58 13.17 31.38 -1.54
C GLU A 58 13.22 31.72 -3.04
N MET A 59 12.60 30.91 -3.90
CA MET A 59 12.57 31.13 -5.34
C MET A 59 11.49 32.13 -5.80
N ASP A 60 10.44 32.33 -5.00
CA ASP A 60 9.37 33.32 -5.25
C ASP A 60 9.73 34.74 -4.73
N GLN A 61 10.92 34.92 -4.14
CA GLN A 61 11.51 36.23 -3.82
C GLN A 61 12.49 36.69 -4.91
#